data_AF-A0AAP5QEH8-F1
#
_entry.id   AF-A0AAP5QEH8-F1
#
_cell.length_a   1.000
_cell.length_b   1.000
_cell.length_c   1.000
_cell.angle_alpha   90.00
_cell.angle_beta   90.00
_cell.angle_gamma   90.00
#
_symmetry.space_group_name_H-M   'P 1'
#
loop_
_entity.id
_entity.type
_entity.pdbx_description
1 polymer ?
#
loop_
_entity_poly.entity_id
_entity_poly.type
_entity_poly.pdbx_seq_one_letter_code
_entity_poly.pdbx_strand_id
1 'polypeptide(L)'
;MINDAAPDRDVHDINPVALERALRSASLDLQQIIATVAGRHLDNGRRRYSSSAQLPTWRTLLTIDEQVFENRGFLARHNEAVRSTFVRFCDSRLSGMDLDEPIDWRRDDDDLPVVYLLARALVQANVTDMATQD
;
A
#
# COMPACT_ATOMS: atom_id res chain seq x y z
N MET A 1 -37.81 -18.61 32.09
CA MET A 1 -37.68 -18.89 30.66
C MET A 1 -38.31 -17.71 29.91
N ILE A 2 -37.50 -16.72 29.55
CA ILE A 2 -37.84 -15.68 28.57
C ILE A 2 -36.54 -15.50 27.78
N ASN A 3 -36.55 -16.01 26.54
CA ASN A 3 -35.58 -15.68 25.52
C ASN A 3 -35.86 -14.23 25.11
N ASP A 4 -34.89 -13.33 25.28
CA ASP A 4 -34.82 -12.14 24.44
C ASP A 4 -33.56 -12.28 23.59
N ALA A 5 -33.72 -13.09 22.55
CA ALA A 5 -32.80 -13.16 21.45
C ALA A 5 -33.13 -11.97 20.54
N ALA A 6 -32.31 -10.93 20.61
CA ALA A 6 -32.13 -10.02 19.49
C ALA A 6 -30.75 -10.29 18.87
N PRO A 7 -30.60 -11.32 18.02
CA PRO A 7 -29.55 -11.28 17.03
C PRO A 7 -30.03 -10.38 15.89
N ASP A 8 -29.09 -9.61 15.34
CA ASP A 8 -29.11 -9.18 13.94
C ASP A 8 -30.00 -7.98 13.57
N ARG A 9 -29.37 -6.82 13.35
CA ARG A 9 -29.64 -5.88 12.24
C ARG A 9 -28.78 -4.60 12.33
N ASP A 10 -27.49 -4.73 12.05
CA ASP A 10 -26.73 -3.65 11.40
C ASP A 10 -25.72 -4.24 10.40
N VAL A 11 -26.04 -5.44 9.90
CA VAL A 11 -25.29 -6.10 8.84
C VAL A 11 -26.06 -5.84 7.54
N HIS A 12 -25.51 -4.93 6.73
CA HIS A 12 -25.81 -4.72 5.31
C HIS A 12 -26.97 -3.78 4.97
N ASP A 13 -26.67 -2.49 5.04
CA ASP A 13 -26.94 -1.61 3.90
C ASP A 13 -25.77 -0.61 3.78
N ILE A 14 -24.59 -1.10 3.40
CA ILE A 14 -23.50 -0.19 3.08
C ILE A 14 -23.90 0.52 1.80
N ASN A 15 -24.44 1.72 1.95
CA ASN A 15 -24.78 2.60 0.84
C ASN A 15 -23.59 2.62 -0.13
N PRO A 16 -23.77 2.21 -1.39
CA PRO A 16 -22.67 2.06 -2.34
C PRO A 16 -21.92 3.38 -2.54
N VAL A 17 -22.63 4.51 -2.48
CA VAL A 17 -22.02 5.85 -2.56
C VAL A 17 -21.17 6.15 -1.33
N ALA A 18 -21.59 5.70 -0.14
CA ALA A 18 -20.80 5.85 1.08
C ALA A 18 -19.55 4.96 1.05
N LEU A 19 -19.66 3.74 0.52
CA LEU A 19 -18.52 2.85 0.31
C LEU A 19 -17.52 3.44 -0.67
N GLU A 20 -17.96 3.90 -1.84
CA GLU A 20 -17.09 4.54 -2.82
C GLU A 20 -16.38 5.76 -2.25
N ARG A 21 -17.08 6.58 -1.46
CA ARG A 21 -16.49 7.74 -0.80
C ARG A 21 -15.45 7.32 0.24
N ALA A 22 -15.74 6.28 1.01
CA ALA A 22 -14.79 5.73 1.99
C ALA A 22 -13.55 5.15 1.29
N LEU A 23 -13.72 4.40 0.20
CA LEU A 23 -12.62 3.88 -0.62
C LEU A 23 -11.77 5.00 -1.20
N ARG A 24 -12.39 6.04 -1.77
CA ARG A 24 -11.65 7.22 -2.26
C ARG A 24 -10.86 7.90 -1.14
N SER A 25 -11.46 8.07 0.03
CA SER A 25 -10.79 8.64 1.20
C SER A 25 -9.63 7.76 1.67
N ALA A 26 -9.79 6.45 1.70
CA ALA A 26 -8.77 5.49 2.10
C ALA A 26 -7.61 5.45 1.10
N SER A 27 -7.90 5.49 -0.20
CA SER A 27 -6.88 5.55 -1.26
C SER A 27 -6.01 6.80 -1.15
N LEU A 28 -6.61 7.97 -0.90
CA LEU A 28 -5.87 9.22 -0.70
C LEU A 28 -4.97 9.17 0.55
N ASP A 29 -5.49 8.60 1.64
CA ASP A 29 -4.73 8.42 2.88
C ASP A 29 -3.55 7.45 2.68
N LEU A 30 -3.78 6.32 2.00
CA LEU A 30 -2.73 5.36 1.64
C LEU A 30 -1.65 6.00 0.77
N GLN A 31 -2.02 6.80 -0.23
CA GLN A 31 -1.06 7.54 -1.05
C GLN A 31 -0.15 8.44 -0.21
N GLN A 32 -0.71 9.17 0.75
CA GLN A 32 0.06 10.06 1.65
C GLN A 32 0.98 9.28 2.59
N ILE A 33 0.47 8.20 3.18
CA ILE A 33 1.24 7.33 4.07
C ILE A 33 2.39 6.67 3.30
N ILE A 34 2.12 6.11 2.13
CA ILE A 34 3.12 5.46 1.28
C ILE A 34 4.18 6.46 0.82
N ALA A 35 3.81 7.67 0.38
CA ALA A 35 4.80 8.69 0.04
C ALA A 35 5.79 8.96 1.19
N THR A 36 5.28 8.98 2.43
CA THR A 36 6.10 9.19 3.63
C THR A 36 6.95 7.97 3.98
N VAL A 37 6.38 6.76 3.92
CA VAL A 37 7.05 5.51 4.31
C VAL A 37 8.04 5.09 3.23
N ALA A 38 7.60 5.01 1.97
CA ALA A 38 8.43 4.64 0.83
C ALA A 38 9.56 5.65 0.61
N GLY A 39 9.34 6.96 0.78
CA GLY A 39 10.44 7.95 0.72
C GLY A 39 11.59 7.60 1.67
N ARG A 40 11.29 7.12 2.89
CA ARG A 40 12.35 6.71 3.83
C ARG A 40 13.08 5.44 3.41
N HIS A 41 12.44 4.51 2.73
CA HIS A 41 13.06 3.24 2.33
C HIS A 41 13.74 3.33 0.96
N LEU A 42 13.18 4.12 0.06
CA LEU A 42 13.65 4.30 -1.32
C LEU A 42 14.70 5.43 -1.42
N ASP A 43 14.53 6.55 -0.71
CA ASP A 43 15.50 7.67 -0.78
C ASP A 43 16.73 7.47 0.13
N ASN A 44 16.60 6.77 1.27
CA ASN A 44 17.74 6.51 2.16
C ASN A 44 18.78 5.58 1.53
N GLY A 45 18.38 4.74 0.56
CA GLY A 45 19.32 3.95 -0.26
C GLY A 45 20.21 4.81 -1.15
N ARG A 46 19.74 6.00 -1.55
CA ARG A 46 20.45 6.94 -2.43
C ARG A 46 21.45 7.83 -1.68
N ARG A 47 21.13 8.25 -0.44
CA ARG A 47 22.00 9.15 0.35
C ARG A 47 23.11 8.45 1.13
N ARG A 48 22.97 7.16 1.49
CA ARG A 48 23.93 6.54 2.42
C ARG A 48 25.23 6.07 1.78
N TYR A 49 25.27 5.68 0.52
CA TYR A 49 26.52 5.26 -0.13
C TYR A 49 26.48 5.53 -1.65
N SER A 50 27.17 6.59 -2.08
CA SER A 50 27.28 7.01 -3.49
C SER A 50 28.11 6.06 -4.37
N SER A 51 28.24 4.78 -4.00
CA SER A 51 28.95 3.75 -4.77
C SER A 51 28.30 2.35 -4.71
N SER A 52 27.25 2.16 -3.89
CA SER A 52 26.53 0.89 -3.75
C SER A 52 25.07 1.13 -3.36
N ALA A 53 24.33 1.83 -4.24
CA ALA A 53 22.89 1.99 -4.08
C ALA A 53 22.23 0.60 -4.25
N GLN A 54 22.01 -0.11 -3.14
CA GLN A 54 21.27 -1.36 -3.14
C GLN A 54 19.87 -1.06 -3.66
N LEU A 55 19.52 -1.68 -4.79
CA LEU A 55 18.19 -1.56 -5.36
C LEU A 55 17.16 -2.04 -4.32
N PRO A 56 16.00 -1.38 -4.21
CA PRO A 56 14.96 -1.86 -3.31
C PRO A 56 14.58 -3.28 -3.73
N THR A 57 14.51 -4.18 -2.75
CA THR A 57 14.16 -5.58 -2.97
C THR A 57 12.68 -5.83 -2.64
N TRP A 58 12.16 -6.99 -3.00
CA TRP A 58 10.80 -7.38 -2.62
C TRP A 58 10.59 -7.35 -1.09
N ARG A 59 11.63 -7.64 -0.29
CA ARG A 59 11.63 -7.45 1.18
C ARG A 59 11.35 -6.01 1.59
N THR A 60 11.92 -5.04 0.87
CA THR A 60 11.64 -3.62 1.12
C THR A 60 10.17 -3.31 0.89
N LEU A 61 9.57 -3.87 -0.16
CA LEU A 61 8.16 -3.65 -0.46
C LEU A 61 7.24 -4.30 0.58
N LEU A 62 7.56 -5.52 1.04
CA LEU A 62 6.88 -6.18 2.16
C LEU A 62 6.94 -5.32 3.44
N THR A 63 8.12 -4.78 3.76
CA THR A 63 8.30 -3.91 4.94
C THR A 63 7.45 -2.64 4.85
N ILE A 64 7.36 -2.04 3.66
CA ILE A 64 6.49 -0.88 3.42
C ILE A 64 5.02 -1.28 3.59
N ASP A 65 4.61 -2.42 3.06
CA ASP A 65 3.25 -2.95 3.17
C ASP A 65 2.83 -3.10 4.64
N GLU A 66 3.64 -3.77 5.45
CA GLU A 66 3.40 -3.92 6.89
C GLU A 66 3.27 -2.55 7.57
N GLN A 67 4.22 -1.64 7.36
CA GLN A 67 4.22 -0.32 8.01
C GLN A 67 3.03 0.56 7.62
N VAL A 68 2.58 0.48 6.36
CA VAL A 68 1.46 1.27 5.84
C VAL A 68 0.15 0.79 6.43
N PHE A 69 -0.08 -0.52 6.44
CA PHE A 69 -1.34 -1.07 6.91
C PHE A 69 -1.41 -1.24 8.43
N GLU A 70 -0.28 -1.29 9.13
CA GLU A 70 -0.22 -1.19 10.61
C GLU A 70 -0.24 0.26 11.12
N ASN A 71 -0.32 1.24 10.21
CA ASN A 71 -0.41 2.64 10.59
C ASN A 71 -1.65 2.89 11.46
N ARG A 72 -1.44 3.24 12.74
CA ARG A 72 -2.53 3.47 13.70
C ARG A 72 -3.55 4.52 13.22
N GLY A 73 -3.09 5.55 12.51
CA GLY A 73 -3.97 6.57 11.95
C GLY A 73 -4.86 6.02 10.84
N PHE A 74 -4.29 5.22 9.94
CA PHE A 74 -5.04 4.53 8.89
C PHE A 74 -6.06 3.55 9.48
N LEU A 75 -5.63 2.74 10.44
CA LEU A 75 -6.48 1.76 11.12
C LEU A 75 -7.66 2.42 11.88
N ALA A 76 -7.44 3.59 12.48
CA ALA A 76 -8.47 4.33 13.22
C ALA A 76 -9.45 5.07 12.30
N ARG A 77 -9.02 5.51 11.10
CA ARG A 77 -9.86 6.26 10.15
C ARG A 77 -10.71 5.36 9.26
N HIS A 78 -10.25 4.15 8.96
CA HIS A 78 -10.88 3.26 7.98
C HIS A 78 -11.24 1.92 8.61
N ASN A 79 -12.49 1.51 8.45
CA ASN A 79 -13.00 0.23 8.95
C ASN A 79 -12.42 -0.95 8.15
N GLU A 80 -12.58 -2.16 8.69
CA GLU A 80 -12.02 -3.37 8.10
C GLU A 80 -12.50 -3.63 6.67
N ALA A 81 -13.80 -3.46 6.38
CA ALA A 81 -14.37 -3.70 5.05
C ALA A 81 -13.75 -2.82 3.95
N VAL A 82 -13.46 -1.55 4.28
CA VAL A 82 -12.76 -0.64 3.35
C VAL A 82 -11.30 -1.06 3.19
N ARG A 83 -10.63 -1.37 4.31
CA ARG A 83 -9.20 -1.77 4.28
C ARG A 83 -8.96 -3.09 3.54
N SER A 84 -9.87 -4.06 3.68
CA SER A 84 -9.78 -5.37 3.02
C SER A 84 -10.03 -5.31 1.51
N THR A 85 -10.46 -4.16 0.98
CA THR A 85 -10.62 -3.96 -0.46
C THR A 85 -9.27 -3.74 -1.16
N PHE A 86 -8.22 -3.39 -0.41
CA PHE A 86 -6.89 -3.22 -0.98
C PHE A 86 -6.10 -4.53 -0.99
N VAL A 87 -5.57 -4.90 -2.15
CA VAL A 87 -4.68 -6.05 -2.28
C VAL A 87 -3.37 -5.78 -1.54
N ARG A 88 -3.08 -6.61 -0.53
CA ARG A 88 -1.83 -6.60 0.25
C ARG A 88 -0.73 -7.32 -0.50
N PHE A 89 0.52 -7.00 -0.18
CA PHE A 89 1.67 -7.73 -0.72
C PHE A 89 1.58 -9.24 -0.45
N CYS A 90 1.30 -9.63 0.80
CA CYS A 90 1.20 -11.03 1.22
C CYS A 90 0.07 -11.80 0.54
N ASP A 91 -1.01 -11.11 0.15
CA ASP A 91 -2.16 -11.71 -0.50
C ASP A 91 -2.03 -11.73 -2.03
N SER A 92 -0.98 -11.09 -2.56
CA SER A 92 -0.71 -11.03 -4.00
C SER A 92 0.15 -12.19 -4.48
N ARG A 93 0.21 -12.38 -5.80
CA ARG A 93 1.11 -13.34 -6.45
C ARG A 93 2.60 -13.02 -6.24
N LEU A 94 2.92 -11.80 -5.78
CA LEU A 94 4.29 -11.38 -5.51
C LEU A 94 4.83 -11.94 -4.18
N SER A 95 3.97 -12.50 -3.32
CA SER A 95 4.37 -13.13 -2.06
C SER A 95 5.32 -14.33 -2.24
N GLY A 96 5.32 -14.97 -3.42
CA GLY A 96 6.20 -16.09 -3.76
C GLY A 96 7.56 -15.68 -4.36
N MET A 97 7.84 -14.39 -4.52
CA MET A 97 9.11 -13.91 -5.08
C MET A 97 10.26 -14.10 -4.09
N ASP A 98 11.49 -14.20 -4.62
CA ASP A 98 12.68 -14.13 -3.77
C ASP A 98 12.78 -12.73 -3.15
N LEU A 99 12.63 -12.65 -1.82
CA LEU A 99 12.58 -11.39 -1.09
C LEU A 99 13.87 -10.56 -1.20
N ASP A 100 15.00 -11.20 -1.55
CA ASP A 100 16.28 -10.54 -1.73
C ASP A 100 16.53 -10.07 -3.17
N GLU A 101 15.68 -10.45 -4.12
CA GLU A 101 15.75 -9.98 -5.49
C GLU A 101 15.30 -8.51 -5.60
N PRO A 102 15.96 -7.69 -6.43
CA PRO A 102 15.49 -6.35 -6.77
C PRO A 102 14.06 -6.35 -7.31
N ILE A 103 13.30 -5.32 -6.97
CA ILE A 103 11.93 -5.15 -7.49
C ILE A 103 11.98 -4.92 -9.01
N ASP A 104 11.26 -5.75 -9.75
CA ASP A 104 10.96 -5.48 -11.16
C ASP A 104 9.78 -4.50 -11.27
N TRP A 105 10.07 -3.23 -11.55
CA TRP A 105 9.07 -2.18 -11.72
C TRP A 105 8.33 -2.21 -13.06
N ARG A 106 8.62 -3.19 -13.93
CA ARG A 106 7.99 -3.31 -15.27
C ARG A 106 6.82 -4.30 -15.29
N ARG A 107 6.54 -4.98 -14.16
CA ARG A 107 5.42 -5.91 -14.06
C ARG A 107 4.08 -5.22 -14.25
N ASP A 108 3.18 -5.94 -14.91
CA ASP A 108 1.83 -5.50 -15.30
C ASP A 108 0.80 -6.60 -15.01
N ASP A 109 0.94 -7.27 -13.86
CA ASP A 109 -0.01 -8.31 -13.44
C ASP A 109 -1.37 -7.68 -13.05
N ASP A 110 -2.47 -8.41 -13.27
CA ASP A 110 -3.84 -7.88 -13.02
C ASP A 110 -4.15 -7.60 -11.54
N ASP A 111 -3.44 -8.24 -10.60
CA ASP A 111 -3.67 -8.19 -9.14
C ASP A 111 -2.44 -7.67 -8.37
N LEU A 112 -1.78 -6.63 -8.88
CA LEU A 112 -0.64 -6.03 -8.20
C LEU A 112 -1.06 -5.39 -6.87
N PRO A 113 -0.28 -5.58 -5.79
CA PRO A 113 -0.61 -5.02 -4.49
C PRO A 113 -0.55 -3.48 -4.53
N VAL A 114 -1.41 -2.84 -3.75
CA VAL A 114 -1.56 -1.37 -3.78
C VAL A 114 -0.23 -0.65 -3.50
N VAL A 115 0.59 -1.22 -2.63
CA VAL A 115 1.92 -0.70 -2.28
C VAL A 115 2.89 -0.74 -3.45
N TYR A 116 2.82 -1.76 -4.32
CA TYR A 116 3.64 -1.85 -5.52
C TYR A 116 3.27 -0.73 -6.47
N LEU A 117 1.97 -0.56 -6.75
CA LEU A 117 1.47 0.45 -7.69
C LEU A 117 1.84 1.87 -7.24
N LEU A 118 1.66 2.16 -5.95
CA LEU A 118 1.96 3.48 -5.40
C LEU A 118 3.47 3.74 -5.29
N ALA A 119 4.26 2.75 -4.87
CA ALA A 119 5.72 2.89 -4.85
C ALA A 119 6.29 3.03 -6.28
N ARG A 120 5.76 2.27 -7.24
CA ARG A 120 6.11 2.37 -8.67
C ARG A 120 5.85 3.78 -9.20
N ALA A 121 4.69 4.37 -8.88
CA ALA A 121 4.36 5.73 -9.28
C ALA A 121 5.35 6.76 -8.70
N LEU A 122 5.76 6.61 -7.44
CA LEU A 122 6.76 7.48 -6.81
C LEU A 122 8.14 7.36 -7.49
N VAL A 123 8.58 6.13 -7.76
CA VAL A 123 9.85 5.90 -8.47
C VAL A 123 9.82 6.52 -9.86
N GLN A 124 8.72 6.38 -10.60
CA GLN A 124 8.57 6.96 -11.93
C GLN A 124 8.51 8.49 -11.91
N ALA A 125 7.79 9.09 -10.96
CA ALA A 125 7.72 10.54 -10.81
C ALA A 125 9.11 11.16 -10.56
N ASN A 126 9.93 10.50 -9.73
CA ASN A 126 11.29 10.95 -9.45
C ASN A 126 12.21 10.88 -10.69
N VAL A 127 12.01 9.90 -11.58
CA VAL A 127 12.75 9.80 -12.84
C VAL A 127 12.37 10.92 -13.80
N THR A 128 11.08 11.25 -13.89
CA THR A 128 10.60 12.36 -14.74
C THR A 128 11.12 13.72 -14.26
N ASP A 129 11.15 13.97 -12.94
CA ASP A 129 11.68 15.20 -12.37
C ASP A 129 13.16 15.43 -12.75
N MET A 130 13.98 14.39 -12.66
CA MET A 130 15.40 14.48 -13.06
C MET A 130 15.62 14.65 -14.57
N ALA A 131 14.74 14.11 -15.41
CA ALA A 131 14.82 14.27 -16.87
C ALA A 131 14.42 15.68 -17.34
N THR A 132 13.73 16.45 -16.49
CA THR A 132 13.26 17.82 -16.82
C THR A 132 14.25 18.89 -16.32
N GLN A 133 15.29 18.49 -15.59
CA GLN A 133 16.27 19.39 -14.97
C GLN A 133 17.64 19.39 -15.68
N ASP A 134 17.75 18.72 -16.82
CA ASP A 134 18.88 18.71 -17.76
C ASP A 134 18.63 19.69 -18.93
#